data_AF-A0A6A4GNB4-F1
#
_entry.id   AF-A0A6A4GNB4-F1
#
_cell.length_a   1.000
_cell.length_b   1.000
_cell.length_c   1.000
_cell.angle_alpha   90.00
_cell.angle_beta   90.00
_cell.angle_gamma   90.00
#
_symmetry.space_group_name_H-M   'P 1'
#
loop_
_entity.id
_entity.type
_entity.pdbx_description
1 polymer ?
#
loop_
_entity_poly.entity_id
_entity_poly.type
_entity_poly.pdbx_seq_one_letter_code
_entity_poly.pdbx_strand_id
1 'polypeptide(L)'
;EGCSGVQIQWNSPLGPFNSMFPWPRIGTGPDCLPFWVRIINEEHEIRNAKSKKCQGEVSATVPCCECEGIPSMIVQLLDQATIFKSHMQYSLFSSAQLVMVINDQQKDPNTWKLKFLNANCASAMLTRTLEDYKRLAGAVAERNVPCLHARVSTAFSPFYPLPILMSSIVPPAE
;
A
#
# COMPACT_ATOMS: atom_id res chain seq x y z
N GLU A 1 -14.31 22.42 -37.18
CA GLU A 1 -12.88 22.15 -36.91
C GLU A 1 -12.21 23.50 -36.70
N GLY A 2 -11.44 23.72 -35.63
CA GLY A 2 -10.83 25.06 -35.45
C GLY A 2 -9.93 25.28 -34.25
N CYS A 3 -10.14 24.57 -33.12
CA CYS A 3 -9.22 24.65 -31.99
C CYS A 3 -8.37 23.38 -31.84
N SER A 4 -7.06 23.52 -31.99
CA SER A 4 -6.01 22.50 -31.80
C SER A 4 -5.76 22.15 -30.33
N GLY A 5 -6.33 22.92 -29.40
CA GLY A 5 -6.10 22.81 -27.97
C GLY A 5 -4.78 23.44 -27.53
N VAL A 6 -4.31 23.06 -26.35
CA VAL A 6 -3.04 23.52 -25.77
C VAL A 6 -2.10 22.34 -25.60
N GLN A 7 -0.84 22.50 -25.98
CA GLN A 7 0.17 21.48 -25.72
C GLN A 7 0.41 21.34 -24.22
N ILE A 8 0.39 20.11 -23.73
CA ILE A 8 0.69 19.78 -22.35
C ILE A 8 2.20 19.72 -22.20
N GLN A 9 2.76 20.62 -21.40
CA GLN A 9 4.13 20.52 -20.92
C GLN A 9 4.12 19.79 -19.57
N TRP A 10 4.72 18.60 -19.51
CA TRP A 10 4.76 17.79 -18.30
C TRP A 10 6.19 17.50 -17.90
N ASN A 11 6.76 18.39 -17.09
CA ASN A 11 8.14 18.31 -16.64
C ASN A 11 8.19 17.85 -15.19
N SER A 12 7.69 16.64 -14.90
CA SER A 12 7.75 16.08 -13.54
C SER A 12 9.06 15.31 -13.34
N PRO A 13 9.81 15.56 -12.25
CA PRO A 13 11.01 14.79 -11.93
C PRO A 13 10.70 13.37 -11.41
N LEU A 14 9.45 13.09 -11.05
CA LEU A 14 9.06 11.83 -10.40
C LEU A 14 8.77 10.69 -11.38
N GLY A 15 8.55 11.01 -12.66
CA GLY A 15 8.29 9.99 -13.66
C GLY A 15 7.55 10.50 -14.90
N PRO A 16 7.35 9.61 -15.89
CA PRO A 16 6.73 9.96 -17.16
C PRO A 16 5.26 10.38 -16.98
N PHE A 17 4.75 11.20 -17.90
CA PHE A 17 3.36 11.68 -17.92
C PHE A 17 2.37 10.53 -17.73
N ASN A 18 2.52 9.44 -18.48
CA ASN A 18 1.57 8.33 -18.46
C ASN A 18 1.45 7.65 -17.09
N SER A 19 2.49 7.70 -16.25
CA SER A 19 2.47 7.10 -14.91
C SER A 19 2.03 8.09 -13.83
N MET A 20 2.33 9.38 -14.03
CA MET A 20 2.09 10.44 -13.06
C MET A 20 0.78 11.22 -13.28
N PHE A 21 0.19 11.12 -14.46
CA PHE A 21 -1.07 11.78 -14.77
C PHE A 21 -2.26 11.02 -14.14
N PRO A 22 -3.24 11.72 -13.53
CA PRO A 22 -4.40 11.10 -12.91
C PRO A 22 -5.47 10.73 -13.94
N TRP A 23 -5.19 9.67 -14.72
CA TRP A 23 -6.09 9.13 -15.75
C TRP A 23 -7.54 8.89 -15.30
N PRO A 24 -7.83 8.46 -14.05
CA PRO A 24 -9.22 8.29 -13.61
C PRO A 24 -10.07 9.56 -13.74
N ARG A 25 -9.44 10.75 -13.72
CA ARG A 25 -10.14 12.03 -13.80
C ARG A 25 -10.55 12.43 -15.23
N ILE A 26 -10.16 11.68 -16.26
CA ILE A 26 -10.58 12.00 -17.65
C ILE A 26 -12.04 11.62 -17.91
N GLY A 27 -12.58 10.68 -17.14
CA GLY A 27 -13.95 10.17 -17.30
C GLY A 27 -15.06 11.13 -16.88
N THR A 28 -16.18 10.55 -16.47
CA THR A 28 -17.35 11.26 -15.96
C THR A 28 -17.43 11.08 -14.44
N GLY A 29 -17.44 12.19 -13.70
CA GLY A 29 -17.46 12.15 -12.25
C GLY A 29 -17.31 13.53 -11.62
N PRO A 30 -17.50 13.65 -10.29
CA PRO A 30 -17.37 14.91 -9.58
C PRO A 30 -15.95 15.50 -9.66
N ASP A 31 -14.93 14.65 -9.69
CA ASP A 31 -13.52 15.06 -9.75
C ASP A 31 -12.95 15.11 -11.18
N CYS A 32 -13.82 15.01 -12.19
CA CYS A 32 -13.36 14.93 -13.57
C CYS A 32 -12.71 16.24 -14.04
N LEU A 33 -11.69 16.12 -14.88
CA LEU A 33 -11.04 17.27 -15.48
C LEU A 33 -11.99 17.94 -16.48
N PRO A 34 -11.99 19.29 -16.55
CA PRO A 34 -12.82 20.04 -17.48
C PRO A 34 -12.29 19.99 -18.93
N PHE A 35 -11.25 19.22 -19.19
CA PHE A 35 -10.63 19.05 -20.50
C PHE A 35 -10.37 17.58 -20.82
N TRP A 36 -10.28 17.28 -22.12
CA TRP A 36 -9.80 16.03 -22.68
C TRP A 36 -8.31 16.11 -22.93
N VAL A 37 -7.62 14.98 -22.85
CA VAL A 37 -6.24 14.82 -23.28
C VAL A 37 -6.22 14.00 -24.56
N ARG A 38 -5.54 14.51 -25.59
CA ARG A 38 -5.29 13.83 -26.86
C ARG A 38 -3.80 13.59 -27.01
N ILE A 39 -3.43 12.34 -27.26
CA ILE A 39 -2.06 11.98 -27.62
C ILE A 39 -1.96 12.15 -29.13
N ILE A 40 -1.05 13.02 -29.58
CA ILE A 40 -0.86 13.32 -31.01
C ILE A 40 0.26 12.46 -31.58
N ASN A 41 1.34 12.27 -30.81
CA ASN A 41 2.47 11.44 -31.19
C ASN A 41 3.07 10.79 -29.95
N GLU A 42 3.00 9.46 -29.88
CA GLU A 42 3.53 8.68 -28.75
C GLU A 42 5.06 8.71 -28.70
N GLU A 43 5.72 8.64 -29.86
CA GLU A 43 7.19 8.64 -29.97
C GLU A 43 7.81 9.97 -29.56
N HIS A 44 7.13 11.08 -29.87
CA HIS A 44 7.59 12.44 -29.59
C HIS A 44 6.98 13.02 -28.31
N GLU A 45 6.22 12.21 -27.57
CA GLU A 45 5.57 12.61 -26.31
C GLU A 45 4.63 13.83 -26.42
N ILE A 46 4.16 14.14 -27.64
CA ILE A 46 3.34 15.31 -27.90
C ILE A 46 1.90 15.01 -27.49
N ARG A 47 1.42 15.76 -26.50
CA ARG A 47 0.09 15.63 -25.91
C ARG A 47 -0.58 17.00 -25.92
N ASN A 48 -1.83 17.05 -26.37
CA ASN A 48 -2.64 18.26 -26.33
C ASN A 48 -3.82 18.08 -25.39
N ALA A 49 -4.15 19.12 -24.64
CA ALA A 49 -5.36 19.20 -23.86
C ALA A 49 -6.36 20.13 -24.54
N LYS A 50 -7.63 19.75 -24.52
CA LYS A 50 -8.73 20.52 -25.11
C LYS A 50 -9.91 20.56 -24.18
N SER A 51 -10.41 21.76 -23.88
CA SER A 51 -11.58 21.93 -23.01
C SER A 51 -12.78 21.16 -23.53
N LYS A 52 -13.53 20.53 -22.62
CA LYS A 52 -14.78 19.83 -22.94
C LYS A 52 -15.85 20.80 -23.49
N LYS A 53 -15.75 22.09 -23.16
CA LYS A 53 -16.66 23.15 -23.61
C LYS A 53 -16.18 23.87 -24.88
N CYS A 54 -15.00 23.54 -25.39
CA CYS A 54 -14.45 24.20 -26.55
C CYS A 54 -15.32 23.96 -27.80
N GLN A 55 -15.93 25.03 -28.32
CA GLN A 55 -16.74 25.00 -29.54
C GLN A 55 -15.91 25.04 -30.84
N GLY A 56 -14.60 25.26 -30.75
CA GLY A 56 -13.68 25.13 -31.87
C GLY A 56 -13.49 26.38 -32.72
N GLU A 57 -13.37 27.56 -32.08
CA GLU A 57 -13.01 28.81 -32.77
C GLU A 57 -11.66 28.76 -33.52
N VAL A 58 -11.51 29.68 -34.48
CA VAL A 58 -10.91 29.50 -35.82
C VAL A 58 -9.39 29.70 -35.90
N SER A 59 -8.68 30.01 -34.81
CA SER A 59 -7.23 30.26 -34.92
C SER A 59 -6.39 29.04 -34.57
N ALA A 60 -5.67 28.51 -35.56
CA ALA A 60 -4.80 27.34 -35.41
C ALA A 60 -3.63 27.56 -34.42
N THR A 61 -3.29 28.82 -34.12
CA THR A 61 -2.14 29.22 -33.32
C THR A 61 -2.48 29.75 -31.93
N VAL A 62 -3.75 30.07 -31.64
CA VAL A 62 -4.15 30.66 -30.35
C VAL A 62 -5.22 29.77 -29.70
N PRO A 63 -5.03 29.35 -28.43
CA PRO A 63 -6.07 28.61 -27.72
C PRO A 63 -7.32 29.48 -27.56
N CYS A 64 -8.51 28.90 -27.72
CA CYS A 64 -9.75 29.61 -27.43
C CYS A 64 -9.85 29.95 -25.93
N CYS A 65 -10.72 30.90 -25.57
CA CYS A 65 -10.92 31.32 -24.18
C CYS A 65 -11.20 30.14 -23.22
N GLU A 66 -11.94 29.13 -23.70
CA GLU A 66 -12.23 27.91 -22.94
C GLU A 66 -11.01 27.01 -22.70
N CYS A 67 -9.99 27.08 -23.57
CA CYS A 67 -8.75 26.32 -23.47
C CYS A 67 -7.61 27.09 -22.79
N GLU A 68 -7.71 28.42 -22.69
CA GLU A 68 -6.67 29.30 -22.14
C GLU A 68 -6.33 28.98 -20.68
N GLY A 69 -7.30 28.53 -19.89
CA GLY A 69 -7.08 28.16 -18.48
C GLY A 69 -6.38 26.81 -18.28
N ILE A 70 -6.28 25.96 -19.30
CA ILE A 70 -5.77 24.59 -19.15
C ILE A 70 -4.32 24.53 -18.64
N PRO A 71 -3.36 25.36 -19.12
CA PRO A 71 -2.00 25.37 -18.60
C PRO A 71 -1.92 25.52 -17.07
N SER A 72 -2.69 26.44 -16.48
CA SER A 72 -2.73 26.61 -15.03
C SER A 72 -3.23 25.36 -14.30
N MET A 73 -4.21 24.66 -14.87
CA MET A 73 -4.72 23.41 -14.30
C MET A 73 -3.68 22.29 -14.42
N ILE A 74 -2.94 22.22 -15.54
CA ILE A 74 -1.85 21.26 -15.72
C ILE A 74 -0.75 21.48 -14.68
N VAL A 75 -0.39 22.74 -14.39
CA VAL A 75 0.57 23.06 -13.33
C VAL A 75 0.07 22.57 -11.96
N GLN A 76 -1.20 22.82 -11.62
CA GLN A 76 -1.78 22.31 -10.38
C GLN A 76 -1.80 20.78 -10.31
N LEU A 77 -2.01 20.10 -11.43
CA LEU A 77 -1.94 18.64 -11.51
C LEU A 77 -0.51 18.12 -11.34
N LEU A 78 0.48 18.83 -11.86
CA LEU A 78 1.89 18.54 -11.61
C LEU A 78 2.22 18.65 -10.12
N ASP A 79 1.77 19.73 -9.47
CA ASP A 79 1.97 19.91 -8.03
C ASP A 79 1.30 18.79 -7.23
N GLN A 80 0.07 18.40 -7.59
CA GLN A 80 -0.64 17.28 -6.97
C GLN A 80 0.05 15.93 -7.20
N ALA A 81 0.61 15.71 -8.39
CA ALA A 81 1.37 14.51 -8.70
C ALA A 81 2.64 14.39 -7.84
N THR A 82 3.20 15.53 -7.39
CA THR A 82 4.39 15.55 -6.52
C THR A 82 4.07 15.43 -5.03
N ILE A 83 2.91 15.92 -4.59
CA ILE A 83 2.53 15.94 -3.17
C ILE A 83 1.57 14.78 -2.88
N PHE A 84 2.11 13.69 -2.33
CA PHE A 84 1.29 12.60 -1.79
C PHE A 84 0.64 13.02 -0.45
N LYS A 85 -0.68 12.89 -0.34
CA LYS A 85 -1.40 13.07 0.94
C LYS A 85 -2.26 11.84 1.23
N SER A 86 -2.08 11.27 2.43
CA SER A 86 -2.75 10.05 2.90
C SER A 86 -4.28 10.12 2.95
N HIS A 87 -4.86 11.31 2.99
CA HIS A 87 -6.31 11.53 3.14
C HIS A 87 -7.01 12.03 1.87
N MET A 88 -6.34 12.02 0.71
CA MET A 88 -6.98 12.34 -0.56
C MET A 88 -7.82 11.16 -1.07
N GLN A 89 -8.87 11.48 -1.84
CA GLN A 89 -9.65 10.45 -2.54
C GLN A 89 -8.78 9.75 -3.60
N TYR A 90 -8.91 8.43 -3.71
CA TYR A 90 -8.14 7.62 -4.66
C TYR A 90 -8.36 8.01 -6.13
N SER A 91 -9.51 8.63 -6.45
CA SER A 91 -9.83 9.19 -7.78
C SER A 91 -8.84 10.27 -8.22
N LEU A 92 -8.17 10.92 -7.27
CA LEU A 92 -7.23 12.02 -7.52
C LEU A 92 -5.80 11.53 -7.76
N PHE A 93 -5.51 10.27 -7.49
CA PHE A 93 -4.16 9.74 -7.57
C PHE A 93 -3.77 9.30 -8.98
N SER A 94 -2.48 9.39 -9.25
CA SER A 94 -1.84 8.79 -10.41
C SER A 94 -1.70 7.27 -10.25
N SER A 95 -1.45 6.56 -11.35
CA SER A 95 -1.20 5.11 -11.29
C SER A 95 0.03 4.78 -10.44
N ALA A 96 1.10 5.60 -10.53
CA ALA A 96 2.28 5.44 -9.69
C ALA A 96 1.95 5.59 -8.20
N GLN A 97 1.17 6.61 -7.83
CA GLN A 97 0.74 6.83 -6.44
C GLN A 97 -0.16 5.70 -5.94
N LEU A 98 -1.07 5.18 -6.78
CA LEU A 98 -1.92 4.04 -6.42
C LEU A 98 -1.10 2.78 -6.18
N VAL A 99 -0.07 2.51 -6.98
CA VAL A 99 0.85 1.38 -6.75
C VAL A 99 1.58 1.53 -5.42
N MET A 100 2.03 2.75 -5.06
CA MET A 100 2.63 2.99 -3.75
C MET A 100 1.66 2.68 -2.60
N VAL A 101 0.42 3.16 -2.71
CA VAL A 101 -0.63 2.87 -1.70
C VAL A 101 -0.88 1.37 -1.57
N ILE A 102 -1.01 0.65 -2.69
CA ILE A 102 -1.23 -0.80 -2.68
C ILE A 102 -0.07 -1.52 -2.01
N ASN A 103 1.17 -1.15 -2.35
CA ASN A 103 2.36 -1.76 -1.77
C ASN A 103 2.45 -1.51 -0.26
N ASP A 104 2.14 -0.30 0.20
CA ASP A 104 2.10 0.02 1.62
C ASP A 104 0.99 -0.75 2.35
N GLN A 105 -0.20 -0.81 1.77
CA GLN A 105 -1.32 -1.61 2.30
C GLN A 105 -1.02 -3.11 2.34
N GLN A 106 -0.14 -3.63 1.47
CA GLN A 106 0.27 -5.05 1.48
C GLN A 106 1.33 -5.39 2.53
N LYS A 107 2.09 -4.41 3.05
CA LYS A 107 3.06 -4.64 4.13
C LYS A 107 2.36 -5.04 5.44
N ASP A 108 1.23 -4.42 5.73
CA ASP A 108 0.44 -4.67 6.93
C ASP A 108 -0.10 -6.11 7.05
N PRO A 109 -0.83 -6.69 6.07
CA PRO A 109 -1.38 -8.04 6.17
C PRO A 109 -0.27 -9.09 6.24
N ASN A 110 0.87 -8.89 5.58
CA ASN A 110 2.02 -9.80 5.72
C ASN A 110 2.58 -9.78 7.14
N THR A 111 2.70 -8.60 7.74
CA THR A 111 3.15 -8.43 9.13
C THR A 111 2.16 -9.08 10.10
N TRP A 112 0.86 -8.85 9.91
CA TRP A 112 -0.19 -9.43 10.76
C TRP A 112 -0.30 -10.94 10.60
N LYS A 113 -0.14 -11.47 9.38
CA LYS A 113 -0.10 -12.91 9.11
C LYS A 113 1.04 -13.59 9.87
N LEU A 114 2.24 -13.00 9.84
CA LEU A 114 3.37 -13.52 10.61
C LEU A 114 3.13 -13.45 12.12
N LYS A 115 2.59 -12.34 12.64
CA LYS A 115 2.21 -12.22 14.06
C LYS A 115 1.19 -13.28 14.47
N PHE A 116 0.18 -13.52 13.63
CA PHE A 116 -0.85 -14.52 13.89
C PHE A 116 -0.29 -15.95 13.90
N LEU A 117 0.57 -16.29 12.94
CA LEU A 117 1.25 -17.59 12.90
C LEU A 117 2.12 -17.81 14.15
N ASN A 118 2.90 -16.80 14.55
CA ASN A 118 3.72 -16.87 15.76
C ASN A 118 2.87 -17.05 17.02
N ALA A 119 1.76 -16.30 17.13
CA ALA A 119 0.83 -16.43 18.25
C ALA A 119 0.18 -17.83 18.31
N ASN A 120 -0.20 -18.40 17.18
CA ASN A 120 -0.76 -19.75 17.12
C ASN A 120 0.28 -20.82 17.54
N CYS A 121 1.52 -20.70 17.07
CA CYS A 121 2.61 -21.58 17.49
C CYS A 121 2.86 -21.49 19.00
N ALA A 122 2.91 -20.26 19.54
CA ALA A 122 3.09 -20.04 20.98
C ALA A 122 1.92 -20.62 21.79
N SER A 123 0.68 -20.43 21.32
CA SER A 123 -0.51 -20.99 21.97
C SER A 123 -0.50 -22.52 21.95
N ALA A 124 -0.13 -23.15 20.82
CA ALA A 124 -0.04 -24.60 20.72
C ALA A 124 1.03 -25.18 21.65
N MET A 125 2.17 -24.50 21.78
CA MET A 125 3.20 -24.86 22.78
C MET A 125 2.67 -24.73 24.20
N LEU A 126 2.03 -23.62 24.54
CA LEU A 126 1.47 -23.38 25.87
C LEU A 126 0.46 -24.47 26.26
N THR A 127 -0.43 -24.87 25.33
CA THR A 127 -1.40 -25.94 25.55
C THR A 127 -0.71 -27.27 25.84
N ARG A 128 0.33 -27.62 25.07
CA ARG A 128 1.12 -28.84 25.32
C ARG A 128 1.80 -28.80 26.68
N THR A 129 2.44 -27.68 27.03
CA THR A 129 3.08 -27.50 28.34
C THR A 129 2.07 -27.62 29.48
N LEU A 130 0.87 -27.06 29.32
CA LEU A 130 -0.21 -27.18 30.31
C LEU A 130 -0.66 -28.63 30.48
N GLU A 131 -0.83 -29.37 29.39
CA GLU A 131 -1.18 -30.80 29.43
C GLU A 131 -0.09 -31.62 30.13
N ASP A 132 1.17 -31.37 29.82
CA ASP A 132 2.30 -32.07 30.43
C ASP A 132 2.38 -31.77 31.93
N TYR A 133 2.15 -30.52 32.33
CA TYR A 133 2.06 -30.13 33.74
C TYR A 133 0.91 -30.84 34.46
N LYS A 134 -0.30 -30.87 33.87
CA LYS A 134 -1.45 -31.58 34.44
C LYS A 134 -1.16 -33.07 34.64
N ARG A 135 -0.54 -33.72 33.65
CA ARG A 135 -0.17 -35.13 33.73
C ARG A 135 0.91 -35.39 34.79
N LEU A 136 1.88 -34.49 34.94
CA LEU A 136 2.89 -34.57 35.99
C LEU A 136 2.24 -34.43 37.38
N ALA A 137 1.39 -33.41 37.56
CA ALA A 137 0.66 -33.20 38.81
C ALA A 137 -0.21 -34.42 39.19
N GLY A 138 -0.88 -35.03 38.22
CA GLY A 138 -1.63 -36.28 38.44
C GLY A 138 -0.73 -37.43 38.90
N ALA A 139 0.41 -37.65 38.24
CA ALA A 139 1.36 -38.69 38.64
C ALA A 139 1.94 -38.48 40.05
N VAL A 140 2.14 -37.22 40.47
CA VAL A 140 2.55 -36.87 41.84
C VAL A 140 1.44 -37.20 42.84
N ALA A 141 0.20 -36.79 42.54
CA ALA A 141 -0.95 -37.04 43.41
C ALA A 141 -1.21 -38.54 43.62
N GLU A 142 -1.02 -39.35 42.57
CA GLU A 142 -1.18 -40.81 42.60
C GLU A 142 0.06 -41.55 43.16
N ARG A 143 1.14 -40.84 43.53
CA ARG A 143 2.43 -41.41 43.94
C ARG A 143 2.98 -42.44 42.94
N ASN A 144 2.73 -42.24 41.65
CA ASN A 144 3.15 -43.16 40.59
C ASN A 144 4.62 -42.93 40.22
N VAL A 145 5.53 -43.45 41.05
CA VAL A 145 6.99 -43.25 40.94
C VAL A 145 7.56 -43.65 39.57
N PRO A 146 7.17 -44.78 38.93
CA PRO A 146 7.64 -45.12 37.59
C PRO A 146 7.23 -44.09 36.52
N CYS A 147 6.00 -43.56 36.59
CA CYS A 147 5.51 -42.53 35.67
C CYS A 147 6.25 -41.20 35.87
N LEU A 148 6.57 -40.84 37.12
CA LEU A 148 7.38 -39.66 37.44
C LEU A 148 8.80 -39.79 36.88
N HIS A 149 9.46 -40.93 37.10
CA HIS A 149 10.82 -41.17 36.59
C HIS A 149 10.88 -41.12 35.07
N ALA A 150 9.91 -41.73 34.37
CA ALA A 150 9.84 -41.67 32.91
C ALA A 150 9.66 -40.24 32.38
N ARG A 151 8.82 -39.43 33.04
CA ARG A 151 8.55 -38.04 32.63
C ARG A 151 9.72 -37.09 32.89
N VAL A 152 10.35 -37.21 34.05
CA VAL A 152 11.56 -36.43 34.40
C VAL A 152 12.69 -36.77 33.43
N SER A 153 12.95 -38.05 33.17
CA SER A 153 13.97 -38.46 32.20
C SER A 153 13.68 -37.98 30.77
N THR A 154 12.42 -37.83 30.38
CA THR A 154 12.04 -37.27 29.08
C THR A 154 12.28 -35.76 29.02
N ALA A 155 11.95 -35.02 30.09
CA ALA A 155 12.16 -33.58 30.17
C ALA A 155 13.65 -33.18 30.23
N PHE A 156 14.51 -34.04 30.76
CA PHE A 156 15.96 -33.85 30.84
C PHE A 156 16.75 -34.59 29.74
N SER A 157 16.06 -35.16 28.75
CA SER A 157 16.72 -35.80 27.60
C SER A 157 17.32 -34.71 26.67
N PRO A 158 18.54 -34.88 26.15
CA PRO A 158 19.24 -33.88 25.33
C PRO A 158 18.57 -33.58 23.97
N PHE A 159 17.48 -34.28 23.64
CA PHE A 159 16.69 -34.08 22.41
C PHE A 159 15.38 -33.31 22.62
N TYR A 160 15.07 -32.89 23.85
CA TYR A 160 14.01 -31.91 24.09
C TYR A 160 14.62 -30.50 24.07
N PRO A 161 14.07 -29.56 23.27
CA PRO A 161 14.41 -28.17 23.48
C PRO A 161 13.88 -27.79 24.86
N LEU A 162 14.78 -27.65 25.83
CA LEU A 162 14.50 -26.92 27.05
C LEU A 162 13.83 -25.60 26.65
N PRO A 163 12.70 -25.22 27.24
CA PRO A 163 12.21 -23.86 27.05
C PRO A 163 13.34 -22.96 27.53
N ILE A 164 13.80 -22.07 26.65
CA ILE A 164 14.64 -20.94 27.02
C ILE A 164 13.77 -20.06 27.93
N LEU A 165 13.68 -20.45 29.19
CA LEU A 165 13.33 -19.58 30.29
C LEU A 165 14.61 -18.82 30.63
N MET A 166 14.94 -17.81 29.82
CA MET A 166 15.67 -16.61 30.28
C MET A 166 15.66 -15.54 29.20
N SER A 167 15.35 -14.32 29.65
CA SER A 167 15.63 -13.00 29.04
C SER A 167 14.92 -12.61 27.74
N SER A 168 13.72 -12.05 27.87
CA SER A 168 13.32 -10.80 27.19
C SER A 168 12.02 -10.24 27.82
N ILE A 169 12.09 -9.93 29.11
CA ILE A 169 11.28 -8.85 29.68
C ILE A 169 12.25 -7.68 29.79
N VAL A 170 12.46 -6.97 28.68
CA VAL A 170 12.93 -5.60 28.71
C VAL A 170 11.67 -4.77 28.53
N PRO A 171 11.17 -4.04 29.54
CA PRO A 171 10.14 -3.04 29.31
C PRO A 171 10.72 -1.92 28.43
N PRO A 172 9.91 -1.27 27.59
CA PRO A 172 10.38 -0.11 26.83
C PRO A 172 10.79 0.99 27.82
N ALA A 173 12.00 1.54 27.63
CA ALA A 173 12.38 2.78 28.27
C ALA A 173 11.63 3.93 27.58
N GLU A 174 10.96 4.75 28.40
CA GLU A 174 10.53 6.11 28.05
C GLU A 174 11.74 7.04 27.81
#